data_AF-A0A6A3PEX8-F1
#
_entry.id   AF-A0A6A3PEX8-F1
#
_cell.length_a   1.000
_cell.length_b   1.000
_cell.length_c   1.000
_cell.angle_alpha   90.00
_cell.angle_beta   90.00
_cell.angle_gamma   90.00
#
_symmetry.space_group_name_H-M   'P 1'
#
loop_
_entity.id
_entity.type
_entity.pdbx_description
1 polymer ?
#
loop_
_entity_poly.entity_id
_entity_poly.type
_entity_poly.pdbx_seq_one_letter_code
_entity_poly.pdbx_strand_id
1 'polypeptide(L)'
;MVQVQVQVTTKVADWICWNNNVDGIVRTNLPGLYHVTAVVNYKSKSTNAAIQFMKGAECIQTAYCGFTDGYCSSTTLACTTRVEKNQQFAVKCP
;
A
#
# COMPACT_ATOMS: atom_id res chain seq x y z
N MET A 1 16.40 14.31 -1.33
CA MET A 1 15.12 13.61 -1.06
C MET A 1 15.41 12.12 -1.16
N VAL A 2 15.27 11.36 -0.06
CA VAL A 2 15.49 9.90 -0.10
C VAL A 2 14.19 9.25 -0.56
N GLN A 3 14.27 8.43 -1.60
CA GLN A 3 13.11 7.70 -2.13
C GLN A 3 13.31 6.20 -1.90
N VAL A 4 12.35 5.57 -1.22
CA VAL A 4 12.30 4.12 -1.06
C VAL A 4 11.21 3.61 -2.01
N GLN A 5 11.60 2.81 -3.00
CA GLN A 5 10.67 2.17 -3.93
C GLN A 5 10.68 0.66 -3.71
N VAL A 6 9.49 0.10 -3.59
CA VAL A 6 9.26 -1.35 -3.52
C VAL A 6 8.10 -1.72 -4.44
N GLN A 7 8.14 -2.93 -4.98
CA GLN A 7 7.13 -3.45 -5.89
C GLN A 7 6.86 -4.93 -5.62
N VAL A 8 5.67 -5.39 -5.98
CA VAL A 8 5.28 -6.80 -6.01
C VAL A 8 4.02 -7.00 -6.86
N THR A 9 3.69 -8.24 -7.17
CA THR A 9 2.50 -8.66 -7.91
C THR A 9 1.57 -9.57 -7.10
N THR A 10 1.92 -9.90 -5.85
CA THR A 10 1.18 -10.87 -5.02
C THR A 10 0.73 -10.27 -3.69
N LYS A 11 -0.33 -10.88 -3.12
CA LYS A 11 -0.83 -10.62 -1.77
C LYS A 11 -0.93 -11.92 -0.97
N VAL A 12 -0.81 -11.84 0.35
CA VAL A 12 -1.10 -12.94 1.29
C VAL A 12 -2.30 -12.54 2.13
N ALA A 13 -3.38 -13.32 2.05
CA ALA A 13 -4.71 -12.92 2.55
C ALA A 13 -5.10 -11.54 2.00
N ASP A 14 -5.19 -10.52 2.86
CA ASP A 14 -5.53 -9.15 2.47
C ASP A 14 -4.30 -8.24 2.35
N TRP A 15 -3.07 -8.74 2.51
CA TRP A 15 -1.88 -7.89 2.65
C TRP A 15 -0.96 -7.99 1.44
N ILE A 16 -0.53 -6.84 0.91
CA ILE A 16 0.48 -6.79 -0.16
C ILE A 16 1.85 -7.19 0.42
N CYS A 17 2.54 -8.15 -0.19
CA CYS A 17 3.82 -8.68 0.28
C CYS A 17 4.96 -8.18 -0.62
N TRP A 18 5.70 -7.15 -0.21
CA TRP A 18 6.72 -6.53 -1.07
C TRP A 18 7.92 -7.46 -1.31
N ASN A 19 8.53 -7.44 -2.51
CA ASN A 19 9.63 -8.35 -2.88
C ASN A 19 10.82 -8.39 -1.89
N ASN A 20 11.05 -7.30 -1.15
CA ASN A 20 12.13 -7.20 -0.15
C ASN A 20 11.61 -7.15 1.30
N ASN A 21 10.30 -7.29 1.51
CA ASN A 21 9.65 -7.32 2.83
C ASN A 21 8.55 -8.38 2.81
N VAL A 22 8.93 -9.63 3.10
CA VAL A 22 8.03 -10.81 3.09
C VAL A 22 6.87 -10.68 4.06
N ASP A 23 7.00 -9.86 5.10
CA ASP A 23 5.92 -9.53 6.04
C ASP A 23 4.96 -8.44 5.53
N GLY A 24 5.19 -7.91 4.32
CA GLY A 24 4.38 -6.84 3.72
C GLY A 24 4.62 -5.46 4.33
N ILE A 25 5.62 -5.32 5.21
CA ILE A 25 5.85 -4.10 5.97
C ILE A 25 7.10 -3.38 5.47
N VAL A 26 6.92 -2.16 4.98
CA VAL A 26 8.03 -1.25 4.69
C VAL A 26 8.38 -0.48 5.95
N ARG A 27 9.65 -0.56 6.38
CA ARG A 27 10.16 0.13 7.57
C ARG A 27 11.05 1.29 7.19
N THR A 28 10.86 2.42 7.83
CA THR A 28 11.71 3.61 7.67
C THR A 28 12.53 3.84 8.94
N ASN A 29 13.85 3.93 8.80
CA ASN A 29 14.77 4.07 9.93
C ASN A 29 15.06 5.53 10.31
N LEU A 30 14.72 6.47 9.44
CA LEU A 30 14.96 7.90 9.64
C LEU A 30 13.63 8.60 9.93
N PRO A 31 13.53 9.39 11.02
CA PRO A 31 12.37 10.23 11.25
C PRO A 31 12.38 11.44 10.31
N GLY A 32 11.20 11.97 9.97
CA GLY A 32 11.07 13.14 9.12
C GLY A 32 9.71 13.29 8.46
N LEU A 33 9.61 14.20 7.49
CA LEU A 33 8.42 14.35 6.65
C LEU A 33 8.61 13.55 5.36
N TYR A 34 7.67 12.63 5.09
CA TYR A 34 7.74 11.75 3.93
C TYR A 34 6.51 11.95 3.05
N HIS A 35 6.74 12.00 1.74
CA HIS A 35 5.70 11.74 0.77
C HIS A 35 5.70 10.25 0.47
N VAL A 36 4.59 9.58 0.75
CA VAL A 36 4.47 8.13 0.59
C VAL A 36 3.37 7.82 -0.40
N THR A 37 3.69 6.99 -1.39
CA THR A 37 2.80 6.64 -2.50
C THR A 37 2.74 5.13 -2.65
N ALA A 38 1.55 4.58 -2.77
CA ALA A 38 1.30 3.19 -3.13
C ALA A 38 0.37 3.15 -4.35
N VAL A 39 0.79 2.44 -5.39
CA VAL A 39 -0.04 2.17 -6.56
C VAL A 39 -0.43 0.71 -6.51
N VAL A 40 -1.73 0.44 -6.55
CA VAL A 40 -2.27 -0.92 -6.54
C VAL A 40 -2.98 -1.17 -7.85
N ASN A 41 -2.44 -2.12 -8.62
CA ASN A 41 -3.12 -2.67 -9.79
C ASN A 41 -3.99 -3.82 -9.32
N TYR A 42 -5.29 -3.69 -9.55
CA TYR A 42 -6.30 -4.62 -9.10
C TYR A 42 -6.93 -5.33 -10.30
N LYS A 43 -6.84 -6.66 -10.29
CA LYS A 43 -7.50 -7.53 -11.24
C LYS A 43 -8.28 -8.58 -10.45
N SER A 44 -9.53 -8.24 -10.10
CA SER A 44 -10.47 -9.18 -9.48
C SER A 44 -11.38 -9.81 -10.52
N LYS A 45 -11.96 -10.95 -10.17
CA LYS A 45 -12.93 -11.67 -11.00
C LYS A 45 -14.38 -11.34 -10.64
N SER A 46 -14.64 -10.69 -9.51
CA SER A 46 -16.03 -10.49 -9.05
C SER A 46 -16.27 -9.44 -7.97
N THR A 47 -15.24 -8.83 -7.38
CA THR A 47 -15.40 -8.00 -6.17
C THR A 47 -14.71 -6.66 -6.31
N ASN A 48 -15.33 -5.61 -5.75
CA ASN A 48 -14.68 -4.33 -5.51
C ASN A 48 -13.76 -4.44 -4.28
N ALA A 49 -12.69 -3.65 -4.24
CA ALA A 49 -11.80 -3.59 -3.09
C ALA A 49 -11.66 -2.16 -2.56
N ALA A 50 -11.73 -2.03 -1.23
CA ALA A 50 -11.30 -0.83 -0.53
C ALA A 50 -9.82 -1.00 -0.16
N ILE A 51 -8.94 -0.40 -0.95
CA ILE A 51 -7.49 -0.47 -0.71
C ILE A 51 -7.16 0.51 0.42
N GLN A 52 -6.52 0.00 1.47
CA GLN A 52 -6.19 0.78 2.66
C GLN A 52 -4.69 0.95 2.79
N PHE A 53 -4.26 2.17 3.03
CA PHE A 53 -2.89 2.49 3.36
C PHE A 53 -2.73 2.57 4.89
N MET A 54 -1.90 1.68 5.43
CA MET A 54 -1.68 1.52 6.85
C MET A 54 -0.36 2.13 7.29
N LYS A 55 -0.38 2.87 8.39
CA LYS A 55 0.78 3.39 9.12
C LYS A 55 0.77 2.79 10.52
N GLY A 56 1.54 1.72 10.72
CA GLY A 56 1.35 0.87 11.90
C GLY A 56 -0.07 0.29 11.91
N ALA A 57 -0.82 0.52 12.99
CA ALA A 57 -2.21 0.08 13.12
C ALA A 57 -3.24 1.08 12.55
N GLU A 58 -2.83 2.30 12.21
CA GLU A 58 -3.71 3.36 11.73
C GLU A 58 -3.92 3.25 10.21
N CYS A 59 -5.17 3.32 9.76
CA CYS A 59 -5.47 3.52 8.34
C CYS A 59 -5.44 5.02 8.04
N ILE A 60 -4.43 5.46 7.29
CA ILE A 60 -4.21 6.88 6.97
C ILE A 60 -4.85 7.30 5.64
N GLN A 61 -5.20 6.34 4.79
CA GLN A 61 -5.90 6.60 3.53
C GLN A 61 -6.63 5.36 3.06
N THR A 62 -7.80 5.54 2.44
CA THR A 62 -8.53 4.47 1.75
C THR A 62 -8.86 4.94 0.34
N ALA A 63 -8.66 4.06 -0.64
CA ALA A 63 -9.01 4.31 -2.03
C ALA A 63 -9.83 3.14 -2.56
N TYR A 64 -10.90 3.45 -3.27
CA TYR A 64 -11.76 2.45 -3.85
C TYR A 64 -11.19 1.97 -5.18
N CYS A 65 -11.23 0.66 -5.40
CA CYS A 65 -10.89 0.03 -6.66
C CYS A 65 -12.08 -0.83 -7.13
N GLY A 66 -12.79 -0.30 -8.13
CA GLY A 66 -13.95 -0.96 -8.71
C GLY A 66 -13.55 -2.13 -9.60
N PHE A 67 -14.35 -3.19 -9.53
CA PHE A 67 -14.34 -4.29 -10.47
C PHE A 67 -15.25 -3.97 -11.66
N THR A 68 -14.70 -4.22 -12.85
CA THR A 68 -15.46 -4.28 -14.11
C THR A 68 -14.96 -5.52 -14.84
N ASP A 69 -15.86 -6.43 -15.20
CA ASP A 69 -15.49 -7.71 -15.82
C ASP A 69 -14.64 -7.51 -17.09
N GLY A 70 -13.54 -8.25 -17.19
CA GLY A 70 -12.57 -8.12 -18.27
C GLY A 70 -11.60 -6.94 -18.20
N TYR A 71 -11.74 -6.00 -17.25
CA TYR A 71 -10.88 -4.81 -17.14
C TYR A 71 -9.99 -4.82 -15.89
N CYS A 72 -8.74 -4.38 -16.06
CA CYS A 72 -7.85 -4.07 -14.94
C CYS A 72 -8.17 -2.66 -14.44
N SER A 73 -8.22 -2.51 -13.11
CA SER A 73 -8.34 -1.21 -12.47
C SER A 73 -7.05 -0.89 -11.72
N SER A 74 -6.73 0.39 -11.58
CA SER A 74 -5.62 0.84 -10.75
C SER A 74 -6.08 1.96 -9.85
N THR A 75 -5.52 2.00 -8.65
CA THR A 75 -5.75 3.09 -7.71
C THR A 75 -4.45 3.51 -7.07
N THR A 76 -4.37 4.80 -6.74
CA THR A 76 -3.18 5.40 -6.13
C THR A 76 -3.56 5.97 -4.77
N LEU A 77 -2.80 5.58 -3.76
CA LEU A 77 -2.83 6.13 -2.42
C LEU A 77 -1.57 6.98 -2.29
N ALA A 78 -1.73 8.27 -1.99
CA ALA A 78 -0.62 9.18 -1.78
C ALA A 78 -0.95 10.14 -0.63
N CYS A 79 0.00 10.32 0.28
CA CYS A 79 -0.09 11.31 1.34
C CYS A 79 1.29 11.80 1.77
N THR A 80 1.31 12.96 2.42
CA THR A 80 2.48 13.47 3.11
C THR A 80 2.25 13.33 4.62
N THR A 81 3.08 12.55 5.30
CA THR A 81 2.95 12.29 6.74
C THR A 81 4.27 12.45 7.45
N ARG A 82 4.21 12.85 8.73
CA ARG A 82 5.34 12.73 9.65
C ARG A 82 5.60 11.25 9.94
N VAL A 83 6.88 10.89 9.98
CA VAL A 83 7.37 9.52 10.15
C VAL A 83 8.33 9.52 11.32
N GLU A 84 8.15 8.57 12.23
CA GLU A 84 9.02 8.36 13.37
C GLU A 84 10.01 7.21 13.08
N LYS A 85 11.04 7.09 13.92
CA LYS A 85 12.01 6.00 13.79
C LYS A 85 11.29 4.63 13.87
N ASN A 86 11.63 3.72 12.97
CA ASN A 86 11.04 2.38 12.84
C ASN A 86 9.54 2.38 12.49
N GLN A 87 9.02 3.49 11.96
CA GLN A 87 7.66 3.54 11.46
C GLN A 87 7.44 2.47 10.38
N GLN A 88 6.28 1.82 10.47
CA GLN A 88 5.85 0.75 9.58
C GLN A 88 4.77 1.27 8.64
N PHE A 89 4.87 0.85 7.37
CA PHE A 89 3.88 1.07 6.34
C PHE A 89 3.47 -0.25 5.70
N ALA A 90 2.18 -0.44 5.48
CA ALA A 90 1.64 -1.62 4.81
C ALA A 90 0.43 -1.24 3.94
N VAL A 91 0.12 -2.07 2.95
CA VAL A 91 -1.06 -1.88 2.09
C VAL A 91 -1.96 -3.08 2.25
N LYS A 92 -3.22 -2.82 2.61
CA LYS A 92 -4.28 -3.83 2.69
C LYS A 92 -5.15 -3.75 1.44
N CYS A 93 -5.33 -4.88 0.79
CA CYS A 93 -6.14 -5.11 -0.39
C CYS A 93 -7.06 -6.32 -0.10
N PRO A 94 -8.26 -6.06 0.46
CA PRO A 94 -9.28 -7.10 0.70
C PRO A 94 -9.68 -7.82 -0.60
#